data_AF-A0A7K3D952-F1
#
_entry.id   AF-A0A7K3D952-F1
#
_cell.length_a   1.000
_cell.length_b   1.000
_cell.length_c   1.000
_cell.angle_alpha   90.00
_cell.angle_beta   90.00
_cell.angle_gamma   90.00
#
_symmetry.space_group_name_H-M   'P 1'
#
loop_
_entity.id
_entity.type
_entity.pdbx_description
1 polymer ?
#
loop_
_entity_poly.entity_id
_entity_poly.type
_entity_poly.pdbx_seq_one_letter_code
_entity_poly.pdbx_strand_id
1 'polypeptide(L)'
;MTEHHLPSELEVSPEAPDRNLALELVRVTEAAAMAAGRWVGRGDKNGADGAAVRAMRTLVHTVSMNGVVVIGEGEKDEAPMLFNGERIGDGTGAEVDIAVDPIDGT
;
A
#
# COMPACT_ATOMS: atom_id res chain seq x y z
N MET A 1 25.03 17.34 7.19
CA MET A 1 23.86 16.49 7.49
C MET A 1 24.39 15.39 8.39
N THR A 2 23.98 15.35 9.65
CA THR A 2 24.42 14.32 10.59
C THR A 2 23.81 13.00 10.19
N GLU A 3 24.64 12.05 9.76
CA GLU A 3 24.22 10.67 9.55
C GLU A 3 23.68 10.13 10.87
N HIS A 4 22.39 9.82 10.89
CA HIS A 4 21.77 9.11 12.00
C HIS A 4 22.23 7.65 11.91
N HIS A 5 23.39 7.34 12.51
CA HIS A 5 23.85 5.97 12.65
C HIS A 5 23.00 5.30 13.74
N LEU A 6 22.09 4.42 13.31
CA LEU A 6 21.41 3.51 14.23
C LEU A 6 22.46 2.60 14.87
N PRO A 7 22.33 2.24 16.16
CA PRO A 7 23.14 1.18 16.76
C PRO A 7 23.06 -0.09 15.90
N SER A 8 24.17 -0.81 15.72
CA SER A 8 24.21 -1.97 14.80
C SER A 8 23.20 -3.08 15.16
N GLU A 9 22.77 -3.15 16.41
CA GLU A 9 21.73 -4.09 16.88
C GLU A 9 20.31 -3.73 16.40
N LEU A 10 20.13 -2.50 15.91
CA LEU A 10 18.88 -1.96 15.38
C LEU A 10 18.93 -1.75 13.85
N GLU A 11 20.06 -2.05 13.21
CA GLU A 11 20.17 -2.04 11.75
C GLU A 11 19.41 -3.26 11.19
N VAL A 12 18.44 -2.98 10.33
CA VAL A 12 17.73 -4.00 9.56
C VAL A 12 18.45 -4.16 8.23
N SER A 13 18.61 -5.40 7.75
CA SER A 13 19.25 -5.59 6.44
C SER A 13 18.42 -4.90 5.36
N PRO A 14 19.04 -4.37 4.30
CA PRO A 14 18.31 -3.66 3.24
C PRO A 14 17.20 -4.51 2.60
N GLU A 15 17.36 -5.83 2.62
CA GLU A 15 16.38 -6.77 2.08
C GLU A 15 15.24 -7.13 3.04
N ALA A 16 15.36 -6.81 4.34
CA ALA A 16 14.38 -7.19 5.34
C ALA A 16 13.39 -6.05 5.63
N PRO A 17 12.07 -6.33 5.67
CA PRO A 17 11.07 -5.39 6.16
C PRO A 17 11.40 -4.89 7.57
N ASP A 18 11.44 -3.58 7.76
CA ASP A 18 11.65 -2.98 9.09
C ASP A 18 10.32 -2.66 9.80
N ARG A 19 10.41 -2.25 11.08
CA ARG A 19 9.23 -1.88 11.88
C ARG A 19 8.50 -0.65 11.31
N ASN A 20 9.21 0.26 10.65
CA ASN A 20 8.61 1.47 10.10
C ASN A 20 7.74 1.12 8.89
N LEU A 21 8.19 0.23 8.01
CA LEU A 21 7.39 -0.28 6.90
C LEU A 21 6.04 -0.82 7.38
N ALA A 22 6.03 -1.63 8.44
CA ALA A 22 4.78 -2.14 9.03
C ALA A 22 3.84 -1.00 9.49
N LEU A 23 4.38 0.05 10.14
CA LEU A 23 3.59 1.20 10.60
C LEU A 23 3.11 2.09 9.46
N GLU A 24 3.87 2.20 8.37
CA GLU A 24 3.45 2.91 7.16
C GLU A 24 2.29 2.19 6.47
N LEU A 25 2.35 0.85 6.36
CA LEU A 25 1.27 0.05 5.79
C LEU A 25 -0.03 0.10 6.61
N VAL A 26 0.04 0.28 7.93
CA VAL A 26 -1.16 0.57 8.76
C VAL A 26 -1.85 1.84 8.28
N ARG A 27 -1.11 2.91 7.98
CA ARG A 27 -1.70 4.17 7.50
C ARG A 27 -2.34 4.01 6.12
N VAL A 28 -1.75 3.17 5.27
CA VAL A 28 -2.31 2.84 3.95
C VAL A 28 -3.70 2.23 4.09
N THR A 29 -3.87 1.23 4.97
CA THR A 29 -5.16 0.58 5.17
C THR A 29 -6.16 1.48 5.91
N GLU A 30 -5.72 2.30 6.87
CA GLU A 30 -6.55 3.32 7.52
C GLU A 30 -7.13 4.32 6.52
N ALA A 31 -6.31 4.80 5.57
CA ALA A 31 -6.76 5.74 4.55
C ALA A 31 -7.79 5.11 3.61
N ALA A 32 -7.58 3.86 3.19
CA ALA A 32 -8.54 3.10 2.38
C ALA A 32 -9.88 2.94 3.13
N ALA A 33 -9.83 2.49 4.38
CA ALA A 33 -11.00 2.30 5.23
C ALA A 33 -11.76 3.61 5.50
N MET A 34 -11.06 4.72 5.76
CA MET A 34 -11.70 6.03 5.95
C MET A 34 -12.36 6.56 4.67
N ALA A 35 -11.77 6.27 3.50
CA ALA A 35 -12.35 6.63 2.21
C ALA A 35 -13.60 5.79 1.92
N ALA A 36 -13.52 4.47 2.10
CA ALA A 36 -14.61 3.51 1.92
C ALA A 36 -15.76 3.74 2.91
N GLY A 37 -15.45 4.01 4.19
CA GLY A 37 -16.42 4.11 5.28
C GLY A 37 -17.53 5.14 5.04
N ARG A 38 -17.26 6.17 4.23
CA ARG A 38 -18.26 7.19 3.83
C ARG A 38 -19.37 6.63 2.94
N TRP A 39 -19.15 5.46 2.33
CA TRP A 39 -20.05 4.79 1.39
C TRP A 39 -20.89 3.67 2.01
N VAL A 40 -20.64 3.31 3.26
CA VAL A 40 -21.40 2.28 3.97
C VAL A 40 -22.90 2.59 3.93
N GLY A 41 -23.70 1.61 3.52
CA GLY A 41 -25.16 1.72 3.43
C GLY A 41 -25.70 2.47 2.20
N ARG A 42 -24.84 2.92 1.27
CA ARG A 42 -25.29 3.64 0.06
C ARG A 42 -25.73 2.74 -1.10
N GLY A 43 -25.39 1.44 -1.05
CA GLY A 43 -25.66 0.50 -2.15
C GLY A 43 -24.85 0.80 -3.44
N ASP A 44 -23.78 1.59 -3.33
CA ASP A 44 -22.91 1.95 -4.45
C ASP A 44 -21.52 1.30 -4.25
N LYS A 45 -21.42 0.04 -4.65
CA LYS A 45 -20.20 -0.77 -4.52
C LYS A 45 -19.02 -0.17 -5.30
N ASN A 46 -19.24 0.32 -6.51
CA ASN A 46 -18.18 0.83 -7.39
C ASN A 46 -17.66 2.18 -6.86
N GLY A 47 -18.55 3.00 -6.30
CA GLY A 47 -18.18 4.25 -5.64
C GLY A 47 -17.34 4.02 -4.39
N ALA A 48 -17.72 3.04 -3.56
CA ALA A 48 -16.99 2.64 -2.36
C ALA A 48 -15.59 2.12 -2.71
N ASP A 49 -15.55 1.13 -3.60
CA ASP A 49 -14.33 0.47 -4.05
C ASP A 49 -13.34 1.47 -4.68
N GLY A 50 -13.80 2.25 -5.65
CA GLY A 50 -12.97 3.26 -6.30
C GLY A 50 -12.43 4.30 -5.31
N ALA A 51 -13.16 4.61 -4.23
CA ALA A 51 -12.66 5.52 -3.20
C ALA A 51 -11.52 4.90 -2.38
N ALA A 52 -11.65 3.62 -2.00
CA ALA A 52 -10.61 2.89 -1.29
C ALA A 52 -9.36 2.69 -2.14
N VAL A 53 -9.51 2.21 -3.38
CA VAL A 53 -8.41 1.97 -4.33
C VAL A 53 -7.59 3.24 -4.52
N ARG A 54 -8.24 4.39 -4.75
CA ARG A 54 -7.54 5.67 -4.91
C ARG A 54 -6.77 6.07 -3.65
N ALA A 55 -7.40 5.97 -2.48
CA ALA A 55 -6.77 6.34 -1.22
C ALA A 55 -5.56 5.44 -0.91
N MET A 56 -5.73 4.12 -1.04
CA MET A 56 -4.67 3.13 -0.88
C MET A 56 -3.52 3.40 -1.84
N ARG A 57 -3.82 3.56 -3.14
CA ARG A 57 -2.79 3.79 -4.17
C ARG A 57 -2.01 5.08 -3.94
N THR A 58 -2.67 6.16 -3.52
CA THR A 58 -1.99 7.42 -3.22
C THR A 58 -1.01 7.28 -2.06
N LEU A 59 -1.43 6.64 -0.97
CA LEU A 59 -0.58 6.52 0.22
C LEU A 59 0.52 5.46 0.06
N VAL A 60 0.23 4.34 -0.60
CA VAL A 60 1.21 3.26 -0.77
C VAL A 60 2.41 3.70 -1.61
N HIS A 61 2.26 4.70 -2.49
CA HIS A 61 3.37 5.30 -3.25
C HIS A 61 4.30 6.20 -2.42
N THR A 62 3.95 6.50 -1.16
CA THR A 62 4.83 7.27 -0.26
C THR A 62 5.54 6.39 0.75
N VAL A 63 5.34 5.08 0.70
CA VAL A 63 5.95 4.10 1.62
C VAL A 63 7.38 3.83 1.17
N SER A 64 8.31 3.76 2.12
CA SER A 64 9.72 3.45 1.87
C SER A 64 9.92 1.97 1.53
N MET A 65 9.53 1.56 0.32
CA MET A 65 9.65 0.20 -0.21
C MET A 65 9.79 0.18 -1.75
N ASN A 66 10.34 -0.91 -2.27
CA ASN A 66 10.37 -1.23 -3.70
C ASN A 66 9.42 -2.40 -3.95
N GLY A 67 8.11 -2.10 -3.94
CA GLY A 67 7.06 -3.09 -3.98
C GLY A 67 6.58 -3.42 -5.40
N VAL A 68 6.16 -4.67 -5.60
CA VAL A 68 5.40 -5.12 -6.77
C VAL A 68 4.09 -5.75 -6.35
N VAL A 69 2.98 -5.33 -6.96
CA VAL A 69 1.67 -5.94 -6.71
C VAL A 69 1.66 -7.32 -7.40
N VAL A 70 1.57 -8.40 -6.63
CA VAL A 70 1.45 -9.77 -7.17
C VAL A 70 0.01 -10.27 -7.14
N ILE A 71 -0.82 -9.68 -6.28
CA ILE A 71 -2.27 -9.90 -6.20
C ILE A 71 -2.90 -8.53 -5.97
N GLY A 72 -3.73 -8.06 -6.89
CA GLY A 72 -4.46 -6.80 -6.74
C GLY A 72 -5.85 -6.82 -7.39
N GLU A 73 -6.31 -5.66 -7.83
CA GLU A 73 -7.68 -5.44 -8.36
C GLU A 73 -7.95 -6.21 -9.67
N GLY A 74 -6.91 -6.69 -10.33
CA GLY A 74 -6.99 -7.46 -11.56
C GLY A 74 -5.77 -7.28 -12.45
N GLU A 75 -5.91 -7.70 -13.70
CA GLU A 75 -4.91 -7.46 -14.73
C GLU A 75 -4.91 -6.00 -15.17
N LYS A 76 -3.78 -5.50 -15.70
CA LYS A 76 -3.59 -4.09 -16.08
C LYS A 76 -4.67 -3.54 -17.04
N ASP A 77 -5.20 -4.39 -17.91
CA ASP A 77 -6.22 -4.01 -18.88
C ASP A 77 -7.63 -3.92 -18.25
N GLU A 78 -7.84 -4.54 -17.09
CA GLU A 78 -9.12 -4.62 -16.37
C GLU A 78 -9.14 -3.68 -15.16
N ALA A 79 -7.97 -3.42 -14.56
CA ALA A 79 -7.79 -2.57 -13.38
C ALA A 79 -6.80 -1.42 -13.69
N PRO A 80 -7.24 -0.14 -13.66
CA PRO A 80 -6.36 1.00 -13.93
C PRO A 80 -5.40 1.34 -12.78
N MET A 81 -5.62 0.74 -11.60
CA MET A 81 -4.92 1.01 -10.36
C MET A 81 -4.79 -0.27 -9.56
N LEU A 82 -3.67 -0.46 -8.88
CA LEU A 82 -3.35 -1.62 -8.06
C LEU A 82 -3.47 -2.94 -8.84
N PHE A 83 -3.01 -2.94 -10.09
CA PHE A 83 -3.05 -4.12 -10.96
C PHE A 83 -1.84 -5.03 -10.74
N ASN A 84 -1.95 -6.30 -11.15
CA ASN A 84 -0.85 -7.27 -11.11
C ASN A 84 0.37 -6.77 -11.92
N GLY A 85 1.52 -6.65 -11.26
CA GLY A 85 2.76 -6.11 -11.81
C GLY A 85 2.94 -4.61 -11.63
N GLU A 86 2.02 -3.89 -10.98
CA GLU A 86 2.22 -2.49 -10.66
C GLU A 86 3.36 -2.32 -9.65
N ARG A 87 4.28 -1.39 -9.93
CA ARG A 87 5.31 -0.99 -8.95
C ARG A 87 4.76 0.08 -8.02
N ILE A 88 4.93 -0.14 -6.72
CA ILE A 88 4.43 0.71 -5.64
C ILE A 88 5.49 0.93 -4.56
N GLY A 89 5.26 1.89 -3.68
CA GLY A 89 6.31 2.47 -2.84
C GLY A 89 7.09 3.56 -3.56
N ASP A 90 7.99 4.22 -2.83
CA ASP A 90 8.83 5.28 -3.37
C ASP A 90 10.07 4.76 -4.15
N GLY A 91 10.24 3.42 -4.20
CA GLY A 91 11.33 2.75 -4.89
C GLY A 91 12.59 2.57 -4.04
N THR A 92 12.56 2.92 -2.75
CA THR A 92 13.66 2.71 -1.80
C THR A 92 13.39 1.52 -0.88
N GLY A 93 14.33 1.16 0.01
CA GLY A 93 14.09 0.13 1.02
C GLY A 93 13.93 -1.30 0.46
N ALA A 94 13.19 -2.13 1.21
CA ALA A 94 13.09 -3.56 0.93
C ALA A 94 12.32 -3.87 -0.36
N GLU A 95 12.77 -4.90 -1.08
CA GLU A 95 12.02 -5.50 -2.18
C GLU A 95 10.92 -6.39 -1.63
N VAL A 96 9.67 -6.12 -2.02
CA VAL A 96 8.50 -6.80 -1.46
C VAL A 96 7.48 -7.16 -2.54
N ASP A 97 6.95 -8.37 -2.44
CA ASP A 97 5.75 -8.78 -3.14
C ASP A 97 4.53 -8.37 -2.31
N ILE A 98 3.60 -7.64 -2.94
CA ILE A 98 2.45 -7.06 -2.27
C ILE A 98 1.17 -7.73 -2.78
N ALA A 99 0.34 -8.20 -1.85
CA ALA A 99 -1.06 -8.47 -2.08
C ALA A 99 -1.89 -7.31 -1.54
N VAL A 100 -2.85 -6.81 -2.32
CA VAL A 100 -3.77 -5.74 -1.92
C VAL A 100 -5.21 -6.14 -2.12
N ASP A 101 -6.04 -5.70 -1.17
CA ASP A 101 -7.49 -5.67 -1.27
C ASP A 101 -7.96 -4.40 -0.53
N PRO A 102 -8.27 -3.32 -1.26
CA PRO A 102 -8.74 -2.06 -0.68
C PRO A 102 -10.07 -2.19 0.05
N ILE A 103 -10.96 -3.10 -0.38
CA ILE A 103 -12.22 -3.45 0.31
C ILE A 103 -12.54 -4.93 0.08
N ASP A 104 -12.31 -5.75 1.11
CA ASP A 104 -12.88 -7.09 1.17
C ASP A 104 -14.38 -7.00 1.52
N GLY A 105 -15.23 -7.06 0.49
CA GLY A 105 -16.70 -7.03 0.60
C GLY A 105 -17.34 -5.69 0.19
N THR A 106 -17.34 -5.41 -1.11
CA THR A 106 -17.90 -4.18 -1.72
C THR A 106 -19.42 -4.14 -1.87
#